data_AF-A0A7C8YJ05-F1
#
_entry.id   AF-A0A7C8YJ05-F1
#
_cell.length_a   1.000
_cell.length_b   1.000
_cell.length_c   1.000
_cell.angle_alpha   90.00
_cell.angle_beta   90.00
_cell.angle_gamma   90.00
#
_symmetry.space_group_name_H-M   'P 1'
#
loop_
_entity.id
_entity.type
_entity.pdbx_description
1 polymer ?
#
loop_
_entity_poly.entity_id
_entity_poly.type
_entity_poly.pdbx_seq_one_letter_code
_entity_poly.pdbx_strand_id
1 'polypeptide(L)'
;IWNRYFGHLEFDDQKSNSVSLAYADSSTMVGRSGLIFPSDRIEARGKEAVGIVMQVSSSFKGGLKPNDKTRVHDDLNSGVLGFTSYAQLKGKIHLFKKLRLSTLAVMSCTFQIDLVHRSVQRLQC
;
A
#
# COMPACT_ATOMS: atom_id res chain seq x y z
N ILE A 1 -1.09 -10.26 -4.99
CA ILE A 1 0.32 -10.60 -5.30
C ILE A 1 0.33 -11.86 -6.16
N TRP A 2 1.16 -11.91 -7.21
CA TRP A 2 1.31 -13.09 -8.06
C TRP A 2 2.73 -13.65 -7.96
N ASN A 3 2.85 -14.90 -7.52
CA ASN A 3 4.11 -15.63 -7.56
C ASN A 3 4.34 -16.16 -8.98
N ARG A 4 5.36 -15.64 -9.68
CA ARG A 4 5.72 -16.09 -11.03
C ARG A 4 6.75 -17.23 -11.04
N TYR A 5 7.11 -17.77 -9.88
CA TYR A 5 8.17 -18.77 -9.76
C TYR A 5 7.59 -20.17 -9.48
N PHE A 6 8.43 -21.18 -9.68
CA PHE A 6 8.09 -22.59 -9.44
C PHE A 6 8.30 -23.03 -7.98
N GLY A 7 8.89 -22.16 -7.16
CA GLY A 7 8.97 -22.31 -5.72
C GLY A 7 7.87 -21.55 -5.01
N HIS A 8 7.60 -21.88 -3.74
CA HIS A 8 6.70 -21.07 -2.91
C HIS A 8 7.39 -19.76 -2.48
N LEU A 9 6.59 -18.71 -2.31
CA LEU A 9 7.00 -17.41 -1.82
C LEU A 9 6.58 -17.28 -0.36
N GLU A 10 7.54 -17.12 0.55
CA GLU A 10 7.28 -16.75 1.95
C GLU A 10 7.48 -15.26 2.13
N PHE A 11 6.61 -14.63 2.92
CA PHE A 11 6.75 -13.22 3.26
C PHE A 11 7.70 -13.03 4.43
N ASP A 12 8.51 -11.97 4.38
CA ASP A 12 9.21 -11.50 5.56
C ASP A 12 8.20 -10.92 6.58
N ASP A 13 8.65 -10.60 7.79
CA ASP A 13 7.76 -10.18 8.88
C ASP A 13 6.81 -9.03 8.51
N GLN A 14 5.70 -8.90 9.24
CA GLN A 14 4.70 -7.84 9.01
C GLN A 14 5.26 -6.42 9.20
N LYS A 15 6.42 -6.24 9.84
CA LYS A 15 7.03 -4.92 10.08
C LYS A 15 7.82 -4.43 8.85
N SER A 16 8.41 -5.35 8.10
CA SER A 16 9.15 -5.09 6.86
C SER A 16 8.25 -4.83 5.66
N ASN A 17 6.99 -5.27 5.78
CA ASN A 17 5.93 -5.24 4.79
C ASN A 17 4.89 -4.18 5.15
N SER A 18 4.85 -3.09 4.40
CA SER A 18 4.00 -1.97 4.77
C SER A 18 3.48 -1.21 3.57
N VAL A 19 2.34 -0.55 3.78
CA VAL A 19 1.77 0.44 2.88
C VAL A 19 1.77 1.77 3.60
N SER A 20 2.29 2.79 2.93
CA SER A 20 2.17 4.18 3.34
C SER A 20 1.24 4.91 2.39
N LEU A 21 0.49 5.87 2.94
CA LEU A 21 -0.40 6.73 2.19
C LEU A 21 0.06 8.17 2.35
N ALA A 22 0.19 8.86 1.23
CA ALA A 22 0.41 10.29 1.16
C ALA A 22 -0.80 10.98 0.58
N TYR A 23 -1.03 12.21 1.02
CA TYR A 23 -2.13 13.02 0.51
C TYR A 23 -1.74 13.67 -0.83
N ALA A 24 -2.61 13.53 -1.82
CA ALA A 24 -2.42 13.96 -3.20
C ALA A 24 -1.04 13.56 -3.75
N ASP A 25 -0.34 14.48 -4.42
CA ASP A 25 1.03 14.34 -4.92
C ASP A 25 2.08 14.82 -3.89
N SER A 26 1.67 15.15 -2.66
CA SER A 26 2.59 15.62 -1.63
C SER A 26 3.45 14.48 -1.08
N SER A 27 4.61 14.82 -0.53
CA SER A 27 5.39 13.90 0.30
C SER A 27 4.84 13.79 1.75
N THR A 28 3.65 14.32 2.01
CA THR A 28 3.07 14.36 3.35
C THR A 28 2.28 13.09 3.61
N MET A 29 2.86 12.24 4.45
CA MET A 29 2.25 10.97 4.84
C MET A 29 1.07 11.22 5.77
N VAL A 30 -0.05 10.58 5.48
CA VAL A 30 -1.29 10.66 6.26
C VAL A 30 -1.70 9.33 6.88
N GLY A 31 -0.99 8.25 6.53
CA GLY A 31 -1.21 6.94 7.11
C GLY A 31 -0.09 5.97 6.79
N ARG A 32 0.04 4.97 7.65
CA ARG A 32 0.88 3.79 7.40
C ARG A 32 0.25 2.58 8.07
N SER A 33 0.26 1.45 7.38
CA SER A 33 -0.18 0.18 7.95
C SER A 33 0.67 -0.99 7.45
N GLY A 34 0.58 -2.09 8.20
CA GLY A 34 1.12 -3.38 7.78
C GLY A 34 0.22 -4.06 6.75
N LEU A 35 0.76 -5.10 6.13
CA LEU A 35 0.01 -5.98 5.23
C LEU A 35 -0.63 -7.13 6.01
N ILE A 36 -1.89 -7.45 5.67
CA ILE A 36 -2.63 -8.58 6.23
C ILE A 36 -2.61 -9.70 5.21
N PHE A 37 -1.83 -10.74 5.51
CA PHE A 37 -1.73 -11.92 4.66
C PHE A 37 -2.68 -13.01 5.15
N PRO A 38 -3.50 -13.60 4.28
CA PRO A 38 -4.36 -14.72 4.65
C PRO A 38 -3.58 -16.02 4.84
N SER A 39 -2.37 -16.10 4.29
CA SER A 39 -1.45 -17.23 4.38
C SER A 39 -0.04 -16.72 4.64
N ASP A 40 0.80 -17.54 5.27
CA ASP A 40 2.23 -17.28 5.48
C ASP A 40 3.04 -17.37 4.17
N ARG A 41 2.50 -18.09 3.18
CA ARG A 41 3.14 -18.28 1.87
C ARG A 41 2.16 -18.26 0.70
N ILE A 42 2.68 -17.93 -0.48
CA ILE A 42 2.02 -18.17 -1.78
C ILE A 42 2.68 -19.36 -2.46
N GLU A 43 1.88 -20.36 -2.81
CA GLU A 43 2.36 -21.54 -3.53
C GLU A 43 2.97 -21.20 -4.89
N ALA A 44 3.69 -22.17 -5.47
CA ALA A 44 4.28 -22.05 -6.80
C ALA A 44 3.22 -21.62 -7.83
N ARG A 45 3.54 -20.60 -8.63
CA ARG A 45 2.62 -20.00 -9.62
C ARG A 45 1.30 -19.43 -9.05
N GLY A 46 1.15 -19.40 -7.73
CA GLY A 46 -0.07 -18.99 -7.04
C GLY A 46 -0.30 -17.48 -7.03
N LYS A 47 -1.53 -17.09 -6.71
CA LYS A 47 -1.94 -15.70 -6.52
C LYS A 47 -2.66 -15.58 -5.18
N GLU A 48 -2.32 -14.54 -4.43
CA GLU A 48 -2.94 -14.28 -3.14
C GLU A 48 -3.37 -12.82 -3.05
N ALA A 49 -4.57 -12.58 -2.55
CA ALA A 49 -5.04 -11.24 -2.24
C ALA A 49 -4.49 -10.83 -0.87
N VAL A 50 -3.99 -9.59 -0.75
CA VAL A 50 -3.47 -9.08 0.51
C VAL A 50 -4.36 -7.95 0.98
N GLY A 51 -4.80 -8.06 2.22
CA GLY A 51 -5.63 -7.06 2.86
C GLY A 51 -4.80 -5.91 3.41
N ILE A 52 -5.38 -4.71 3.42
CA ILE A 52 -4.81 -3.52 4.04
C ILE A 52 -5.94 -2.85 4.81
N VAL A 53 -5.71 -2.61 6.10
CA VAL A 53 -6.58 -1.77 6.93
C VAL A 53 -5.70 -0.68 7.53
N MET A 54 -6.06 0.57 7.31
CA MET A 54 -5.22 1.70 7.68
C MET A 54 -6.08 2.84 8.24
N GLN A 55 -5.61 3.42 9.34
CA GLN A 55 -6.12 4.68 9.83
C GLN A 55 -5.43 5.83 9.08
N VAL A 56 -6.22 6.79 8.61
CA VAL A 56 -5.74 7.98 7.91
C VAL A 56 -6.03 9.20 8.78
N SER A 57 -5.05 10.06 8.97
CA SER A 57 -5.16 11.27 9.79
C SER A 57 -4.35 12.43 9.22
N SER A 58 -4.95 13.63 9.23
CA SER A 58 -4.29 14.89 8.88
C SER A 58 -3.24 15.33 9.91
N SER A 59 -3.19 14.70 11.09
CA SER A 59 -2.18 14.93 12.13
C SER A 59 -1.09 13.85 12.17
N PHE A 60 -1.09 12.90 11.22
CA PHE A 60 -0.09 11.84 11.18
C PHE A 60 1.33 12.41 11.09
N LYS A 61 2.23 11.96 11.98
CA LYS A 61 3.66 12.33 12.04
C LYS A 61 3.96 13.84 11.85
N GLY A 62 3.25 14.70 12.60
CA GLY A 62 3.46 16.16 12.55
C GLY A 62 2.47 16.89 11.63
N GLY A 63 1.63 16.12 10.93
CA GLY A 63 0.46 16.61 10.21
C GLY A 63 0.73 17.25 8.86
N LEU A 64 -0.33 17.79 8.28
CA LEU A 64 -0.31 18.39 6.95
C LEU A 64 0.60 19.62 6.90
N LYS A 65 1.38 19.76 5.82
CA LYS A 65 2.14 20.97 5.53
C LYS A 65 1.18 22.14 5.27
N PRO A 66 1.61 23.40 5.45
CA PRO A 66 0.73 24.56 5.26
C PRO A 66 -0.02 24.57 3.92
N ASN A 67 0.67 24.31 2.81
CA ASN A 67 0.06 24.25 1.48
C ASN A 67 -0.93 23.09 1.33
N ASP A 68 -0.64 21.95 1.97
CA ASP A 68 -1.54 20.80 1.96
C ASP A 68 -2.81 21.07 2.78
N LYS A 69 -2.74 21.90 3.84
CA LYS A 69 -3.94 22.27 4.62
C LYS A 69 -4.93 23.07 3.79
N THR A 70 -4.46 24.05 3.01
CA THR A 70 -5.31 24.83 2.11
C THR A 70 -5.93 23.93 1.05
N ARG A 71 -5.12 23.07 0.43
CA ARG A 71 -5.62 22.12 -0.58
C ARG A 71 -6.63 21.12 -0.02
N VAL A 72 -6.40 20.59 1.18
CA VAL A 72 -7.37 19.70 1.84
C VAL A 72 -8.71 20.41 2.04
N HIS A 73 -8.71 21.69 2.39
CA HIS A 73 -9.95 22.45 2.54
C HIS A 73 -10.73 22.52 1.21
N ASP A 74 -10.06 22.84 0.11
CA ASP A 74 -10.68 22.91 -1.22
C ASP A 74 -11.17 21.54 -1.71
N ASP A 75 -10.35 20.51 -1.52
CA ASP A 75 -10.69 19.13 -1.89
C ASP A 75 -11.88 18.60 -1.09
N LEU A 76 -11.95 18.90 0.22
CA LEU A 76 -13.11 18.56 1.06
C LEU A 76 -14.38 19.26 0.56
N ASN A 77 -14.29 20.52 0.14
CA ASN A 77 -15.42 21.26 -0.43
C ASN A 77 -15.86 20.70 -1.78
N SER A 78 -14.92 20.22 -2.60
CA SER A 78 -15.21 19.54 -3.87
C SER A 78 -15.78 18.13 -3.69
N GLY A 79 -15.60 17.53 -2.51
CA GLY A 79 -16.01 16.17 -2.19
C GLY A 79 -15.07 15.08 -2.72
N VAL A 80 -13.88 15.43 -3.23
CA VAL A 80 -12.94 14.46 -3.81
C VAL A 80 -11.56 14.63 -3.19
N LEU A 81 -11.02 13.57 -2.58
CA LEU A 81 -9.67 13.56 -2.01
C LEU A 81 -8.73 12.67 -2.83
N GLY A 82 -7.63 13.23 -3.30
CA GLY A 82 -6.56 12.48 -3.95
C GLY A 82 -5.56 11.87 -2.96
N PHE A 83 -5.06 10.68 -3.27
CA PHE A 83 -4.01 10.03 -2.49
C PHE A 83 -3.00 9.29 -3.38
N THR A 84 -1.77 9.21 -2.87
CA THR A 84 -0.72 8.36 -3.42
C THR A 84 -0.36 7.29 -2.39
N SER A 85 -0.47 6.02 -2.74
CA SER A 85 -0.03 4.91 -1.90
C SER A 85 1.30 4.35 -2.38
N TYR A 86 2.16 4.02 -1.43
CA TYR A 86 3.40 3.29 -1.67
C TYR A 86 3.39 2.02 -0.82
N ALA A 87 3.37 0.88 -1.48
CA ALA A 87 3.42 -0.43 -0.86
C ALA A 87 4.78 -1.08 -1.11
N GLN A 88 5.35 -1.64 -0.05
CA GLN A 88 6.59 -2.39 -0.09
C GLN A 88 6.37 -3.78 0.49
N LEU A 89 6.76 -4.78 -0.28
CA LEU A 89 6.66 -6.19 0.05
C LEU A 89 8.02 -6.87 -0.11
N LYS A 90 8.50 -7.49 0.96
CA LYS A 90 9.72 -8.28 1.06
C LYS A 90 9.35 -9.73 1.36
N GLY A 91 10.12 -10.63 0.77
CA GLY A 91 9.96 -12.06 0.99
C GLY A 91 11.10 -12.86 0.39
N LYS A 92 10.94 -14.18 0.42
CA LYS A 92 11.91 -15.15 -0.09
C LYS A 92 11.20 -16.22 -0.91
N ILE A 93 11.73 -16.48 -2.10
CA ILE A 93 11.28 -17.58 -2.96
C ILE A 93 12.16 -18.79 -2.69
N HIS A 94 11.56 -19.91 -2.35
CA HIS A 94 12.27 -21.18 -2.14
C HIS A 94 12.32 -21.96 -3.46
N LEU A 95 13.39 -21.78 -4.22
CA LEU A 95 13.63 -22.49 -5.48
C LEU A 95 14.36 -23.79 -5.21
N PHE A 96 13.70 -24.93 -5.34
CA PHE A 96 14.30 -26.23 -5.00
C PHE A 96 14.76 -26.29 -3.51
N LYS A 97 15.05 -27.49 -2.98
CA LYS A 97 15.23 -27.69 -1.52
C LYS A 97 16.31 -26.82 -0.83
N LYS A 98 17.21 -26.16 -1.56
CA LYS A 98 18.35 -25.41 -0.97
C LYS A 98 18.52 -23.97 -1.46
N LEU A 99 17.95 -23.56 -2.59
CA LEU A 99 18.17 -22.21 -3.11
C LEU A 99 17.04 -21.28 -2.63
N ARG A 100 17.43 -20.19 -1.98
CA ARG A 100 16.50 -19.13 -1.55
C ARG A 100 16.88 -17.84 -2.26
N LEU A 101 15.89 -17.21 -2.87
CA LEU A 101 16.06 -15.92 -3.54
C LEU A 101 15.26 -14.86 -2.79
N SER A 102 15.94 -13.85 -2.27
CA SER A 102 15.27 -12.68 -1.68
C SER A 102 14.56 -11.89 -2.78
N THR A 103 13.33 -11.45 -2.49
CA THR A 103 12.52 -10.65 -3.41
C THR A 103 12.01 -9.39 -2.72
N LEU A 104 11.96 -8.32 -3.51
CA LEU A 104 11.38 -7.04 -3.13
C LEU A 104 10.41 -6.64 -4.25
N ALA A 105 9.15 -6.49 -3.90
CA ALA A 105 8.14 -5.90 -4.76
C ALA A 105 7.74 -4.54 -4.19
N VAL A 106 7.69 -3.54 -5.07
CA VAL A 106 7.26 -2.19 -4.75
C VAL A 106 6.10 -1.85 -5.67
N MET A 107 5.07 -1.20 -5.13
CA MET A 107 3.91 -0.77 -5.87
C MET A 107 3.58 0.66 -5.47
N SER A 108 3.51 1.54 -6.46
CA SER A 108 3.09 2.93 -6.28
C SER A 108 1.79 3.12 -7.02
N CYS A 109 0.77 3.59 -6.33
CA CYS A 109 -0.52 3.85 -6.94
C CYS A 109 -1.03 5.23 -6.59
N THR A 110 -1.81 5.81 -7.50
CA THR A 110 -2.61 7.00 -7.24
C THR A 110 -4.08 6.61 -7.27
N PHE A 111 -4.89 7.23 -6.42
CA PHE A 111 -6.34 7.05 -6.43
C PHE A 111 -7.04 8.26 -5.83
N GLN A 112 -8.34 8.35 -6.07
CA GLN A 112 -9.21 9.38 -5.51
C GLN A 112 -10.31 8.72 -4.70
N ILE A 113 -10.71 9.37 -3.60
CA ILE A 113 -11.89 9.00 -2.83
C ILE A 113 -12.94 10.07 -3.05
N ASP A 114 -14.08 9.66 -3.60
CA ASP A 114 -15.29 10.48 -3.64
C ASP A 114 -16.01 10.34 -2.29
N LEU A 115 -16.09 11.45 -1.56
CA LEU A 115 -16.67 11.53 -0.22
C LEU A 115 -18.20 11.44 -0.24
N VAL A 116 -18.84 11.86 -1.34
CA VAL A 116 -20.30 11.84 -1.51
C VAL A 116 -20.75 10.39 -1.73
N HIS A 117 -20.09 9.71 -2.67
CA HIS A 117 -20.43 8.33 -3.04
C HIS A 117 -19.68 7.27 -2.21
N ARG A 118 -18.74 7.69 -1.35
CA ARG A 118 -17.90 6.81 -0.52
C ARG A 118 -17.19 5.74 -1.34
N SER A 119 -16.68 6.12 -2.50
CA SER A 119 -16.11 5.20 -3.48
C SER A 119 -14.69 5.59 -3.85
N VAL A 120 -13.90 4.58 -4.22
CA VAL A 120 -12.58 4.77 -4.81
C VAL A 120 -12.75 4.96 -6.31
N GLN A 121 -12.10 5.98 -6.85
CA GLN A 121 -12.10 6.31 -8.27
C GLN A 121 -10.67 6.48 -8.76
N ARG A 122 -10.47 6.33 -10.08
CA ARG A 122 -9.20 6.60 -10.77
C ARG A 122 -7.99 5.92 -10.12
N LEU A 123 -8.15 4.68 -9.66
CA LEU A 123 -7.05 3.87 -9.14
C LEU A 123 -6.11 3.49 -10.29
N GLN A 124 -4.87 3.94 -10.20
CA GLN A 124 -3.83 3.63 -11.17
C GLN A 124 -2.58 3.12 -10.45
N CYS A 125 -2.11 1.97 -10.92
CA CYS A 125 -0.89 1.26 -10.56
C CYS A 125 -0.33 0.65 -11.85
#